data_AF-A0A376RL30-F1
#
_entry.id   AF-A0A376RL30-F1
#
_cell.length_a   1.000
_cell.length_b   1.000
_cell.length_c   1.000
_cell.angle_alpha   90.00
_cell.angle_beta   90.00
_cell.angle_gamma   90.00
#
_symmetry.space_group_name_H-M   'P 1'
#
loop_
_entity.id
_entity.type
_entity.pdbx_description
1 polymer ?
#
loop_
_entity_poly.entity_id
_entity_poly.type
_entity_poly.pdbx_seq_one_letter_code
_entity_poly.pdbx_strand_id
1 'polypeptide(L)'
;MANSASTLWQAGAKLLKVKLDNHLISERMVAIRTAVPDATLIVDANESWRAEGLAARCQLLADLGVAMLEQPFLRRTMRRRRILFIRCRFVLMRVVIHVAI
;
A
#
# COMPACT_ATOMS: atom_id res chain seq x y z
N MET A 1 4.57 12.20 5.06
CA MET A 1 3.90 10.88 5.03
C MET A 1 4.03 10.16 6.36
N ALA A 2 5.24 9.80 6.82
CA ALA A 2 5.42 9.08 8.09
C ALA A 2 4.84 9.81 9.32
N ASN A 3 5.07 11.13 9.46
CA ASN A 3 4.49 11.91 10.54
C ASN A 3 2.95 11.88 10.53
N SER A 4 2.34 12.04 9.35
CA SER A 4 0.89 11.97 9.17
C SER A 4 0.35 10.58 9.57
N ALA A 5 1.04 9.51 9.21
CA ALA A 5 0.69 8.15 9.61
C ALA A 5 0.76 7.99 11.14
N SER A 6 1.83 8.49 11.77
CA SER A 6 1.98 8.49 13.23
C SER A 6 0.86 9.25 13.93
N THR A 7 0.50 10.45 13.44
CA THR A 7 -0.58 11.25 14.02
C THR A 7 -1.92 10.52 13.97
N LEU A 8 -2.25 9.89 12.83
CA LEU A 8 -3.49 9.14 12.68
C LEU A 8 -3.51 7.88 13.54
N TRP A 9 -2.37 7.19 13.66
CA TRP A 9 -2.23 6.03 14.53
C TRP A 9 -2.40 6.40 16.00
N GLN A 10 -1.80 7.50 16.44
CA GLN A 10 -1.97 8.04 17.79
C GLN A 10 -3.42 8.47 18.05
N ALA A 11 -4.13 8.94 17.02
CA ALA A 11 -5.57 9.20 17.07
C ALA A 11 -6.44 7.93 17.03
N GLY A 12 -5.84 6.73 17.02
CA GLY A 12 -6.53 5.45 17.14
C GLY A 12 -6.80 4.72 15.81
N ALA A 13 -6.43 5.29 14.66
CA ALA A 13 -6.62 4.62 13.38
C ALA A 13 -5.78 3.33 13.32
N LYS A 14 -6.40 2.19 12.94
CA LYS A 14 -5.72 0.89 12.86
C LYS A 14 -5.38 0.43 11.44
N LEU A 15 -6.08 0.99 10.46
CA LEU A 15 -5.91 0.73 9.04
C LEU A 15 -5.56 2.05 8.35
N LEU A 16 -4.42 2.11 7.68
CA LEU A 16 -3.96 3.29 6.98
C LEU A 16 -3.79 2.99 5.50
N LYS A 17 -4.42 3.81 4.66
CA LYS A 17 -4.17 3.80 3.23
C LYS A 17 -3.07 4.82 2.89
N VAL A 18 -2.05 4.37 2.20
CA VAL A 18 -0.89 5.16 1.79
C VAL A 18 -0.97 5.35 0.28
N LYS A 19 -1.22 6.59 -0.15
CA LYS A 19 -1.06 6.94 -1.56
C LYS A 19 0.42 7.05 -1.89
N LEU A 20 0.89 6.29 -2.86
CA LEU A 20 2.30 6.20 -3.19
C LEU A 20 2.52 6.27 -4.71
N ASP A 21 3.19 7.33 -5.15
CA ASP A 21 3.67 7.45 -6.52
C ASP A 21 4.87 6.49 -6.79
N ASN A 22 5.45 6.55 -7.99
CA ASN A 22 6.59 5.71 -8.37
C ASN A 22 7.96 6.26 -7.90
N HIS A 23 7.99 7.16 -6.90
CA HIS A 23 9.23 7.76 -6.39
C HIS A 23 9.52 7.33 -4.95
N LEU A 24 10.76 6.89 -4.71
CA LEU A 24 11.28 6.55 -3.38
C LEU A 24 10.35 5.60 -2.60
N ILE A 25 9.80 4.60 -3.29
CA ILE A 25 8.80 3.68 -2.75
C ILE A 25 9.34 2.99 -1.49
N SER A 26 10.56 2.47 -1.56
CA SER A 26 11.22 1.76 -0.46
C SER A 26 11.41 2.66 0.75
N GLU A 27 12.03 3.82 0.55
CA GLU A 27 12.38 4.76 1.61
C GLU A 27 11.13 5.26 2.32
N ARG A 28 10.08 5.61 1.55
CA ARG A 28 8.81 6.08 2.10
C ARG A 28 8.09 4.99 2.87
N MET A 29 8.04 3.77 2.35
CA MET A 29 7.34 2.67 3.00
C MET A 29 8.06 2.19 4.26
N VAL A 30 9.40 2.14 4.26
CA VAL A 30 10.20 1.86 5.45
C VAL A 30 9.97 2.93 6.52
N ALA A 31 9.98 4.21 6.13
CA ALA A 31 9.73 5.30 7.08
C ALA A 31 8.33 5.24 7.70
N ILE A 32 7.30 4.92 6.90
CA ILE A 32 5.92 4.75 7.40
C ILE A 32 5.85 3.54 8.32
N ARG A 33 6.36 2.37 7.92
CA ARG A 33 6.34 1.17 8.76
C ARG A 33 7.08 1.40 10.08
N THR A 34 8.20 2.13 10.07
CA THR A 34 8.93 2.48 11.29
C THR A 34 8.11 3.37 12.22
N ALA A 35 7.37 4.34 11.66
CA ALA A 35 6.51 5.24 12.44
C ALA A 35 5.26 4.55 12.99
N VAL A 36 4.73 3.53 12.29
CA VAL A 36 3.51 2.81 12.67
C VAL A 36 3.70 1.28 12.53
N PRO A 37 4.51 0.67 13.41
CA PRO A 37 4.92 -0.74 13.28
C PRO A 37 3.74 -1.71 13.22
N ASP A 38 2.67 -1.44 13.98
CA ASP A 38 1.52 -2.33 14.13
C ASP A 38 0.31 -1.96 13.26
N ALA A 39 0.38 -0.87 12.49
CA ALA A 39 -0.73 -0.47 11.65
C ALA A 39 -0.91 -1.44 10.48
N THR A 40 -2.16 -1.75 10.14
CA THR A 40 -2.45 -2.42 8.87
C THR A 40 -2.29 -1.39 7.76
N LEU A 41 -1.41 -1.66 6.79
CA LEU A 41 -1.12 -0.74 5.69
C LEU A 41 -1.73 -1.27 4.38
N ILE A 42 -2.38 -0.38 3.65
CA ILE A 42 -2.77 -0.57 2.25
C ILE A 42 -2.01 0.46 1.44
N VAL A 43 -1.44 0.08 0.30
CA VAL A 43 -0.82 1.01 -0.64
C VAL A 43 -1.77 1.24 -1.81
N ASP A 44 -1.91 2.49 -2.21
CA ASP A 44 -2.63 2.90 -3.41
C ASP A 44 -1.64 3.56 -4.35
N ALA A 45 -1.31 2.89 -5.45
CA ALA A 45 -0.34 3.36 -6.42
C ALA A 45 -0.90 4.41 -7.39
N ASN A 46 -2.19 4.75 -7.28
CA ASN A 46 -2.86 5.80 -8.06
C ASN A 46 -2.52 5.76 -9.57
N GLU A 47 -2.53 4.55 -10.13
CA GLU A 47 -2.30 4.27 -11.55
C GLU A 47 -0.91 4.67 -12.08
N SER A 48 0.06 4.91 -11.18
CA SER A 48 1.34 5.55 -11.52
C SER A 48 2.53 4.61 -11.69
N TRP A 49 2.39 3.31 -11.37
CA TRP A 49 3.51 2.38 -11.46
C TRP A 49 3.64 1.77 -12.86
N ARG A 50 4.85 1.25 -13.13
CA ARG A 50 5.17 0.51 -14.36
C ARG A 50 5.26 -0.98 -14.09
N ALA A 51 4.99 -1.78 -15.12
CA ALA A 51 5.01 -3.24 -15.00
C ALA A 51 6.43 -3.73 -14.69
N GLU A 52 7.44 -3.08 -15.27
CA GLU A 52 8.83 -3.33 -14.93
C GLU A 52 9.07 -3.08 -13.44
N GLY A 53 9.61 -4.09 -12.76
CA GLY A 53 9.91 -4.05 -11.33
C GLY A 53 8.70 -4.23 -10.40
N LEU A 54 7.49 -4.49 -10.91
CA LEU A 54 6.32 -4.70 -10.06
C LEU A 54 6.52 -5.84 -9.07
N ALA A 55 7.08 -6.97 -9.50
CA ALA A 55 7.33 -8.13 -8.64
C ALA A 55 8.23 -7.77 -7.45
N ALA A 56 9.34 -7.06 -7.70
CA ALA A 56 10.25 -6.59 -6.65
C ALA A 56 9.57 -5.62 -5.69
N ARG A 57 8.76 -4.69 -6.20
CA ARG A 57 7.97 -3.78 -5.35
C ARG A 57 6.93 -4.55 -4.52
N CYS A 58 6.25 -5.52 -5.10
CA CYS A 58 5.29 -6.35 -4.37
C CYS A 58 5.96 -7.16 -3.26
N GLN A 59 7.16 -7.70 -3.53
CA GLN A 59 7.95 -8.40 -2.52
C GLN A 59 8.34 -7.46 -1.37
N LEU A 60 8.87 -6.28 -1.68
CA LEU A 60 9.15 -5.24 -0.69
C LEU A 60 7.92 -4.89 0.16
N LEU A 61 6.75 -4.68 -0.47
CA LEU A 61 5.53 -4.39 0.27
C LEU A 61 5.11 -5.58 1.15
N ALA A 62 5.32 -6.82 0.70
CA ALA A 62 5.06 -8.02 1.50
C ALA A 62 5.99 -8.13 2.70
N ASP A 63 7.29 -7.86 2.51
CA ASP A 63 8.30 -7.86 3.57
C ASP A 63 7.99 -6.80 4.64
N LEU A 64 7.42 -5.66 4.22
CA LEU A 64 6.93 -4.60 5.11
C LEU A 64 5.53 -4.86 5.68
N GLY A 65 4.94 -6.04 5.47
CA GLY A 65 3.64 -6.42 6.02
C GLY A 65 2.46 -5.59 5.49
N VAL A 66 2.55 -5.07 4.27
CA VAL A 66 1.44 -4.39 3.61
C VAL A 66 0.38 -5.42 3.22
N ALA A 67 -0.89 -5.13 3.54
CA ALA A 67 -1.98 -6.06 3.31
C ALA A 67 -2.43 -6.08 1.84
N MET A 68 -2.38 -4.93 1.16
CA MET A 68 -2.95 -4.77 -0.18
C MET A 68 -2.31 -3.62 -0.96
N LEU A 69 -2.23 -3.79 -2.29
CA LEU A 69 -1.81 -2.80 -3.28
C LEU A 69 -2.98 -2.52 -4.22
N GLU A 70 -3.44 -1.29 -4.28
CA GLU A 70 -4.47 -0.80 -5.19
C GLU A 70 -3.85 -0.07 -6.38
N GLN A 71 -4.49 -0.19 -7.53
CA GLN A 71 -4.29 0.63 -8.73
C GLN A 71 -2.81 0.77 -9.17
N PRO A 72 -2.05 -0.32 -9.37
CA PRO A 72 -0.67 -0.19 -9.83
C PRO A 72 -0.54 0.42 -11.24
N PHE A 73 -1.56 0.30 -12.09
CA PHE A 73 -1.47 0.68 -13.50
C PHE A 73 -2.64 1.56 -13.94
N LEU A 74 -2.41 2.30 -15.03
CA LEU A 74 -3.46 2.98 -15.79
C LEU A 74 -4.64 2.06 -16.06
N ARG A 75 -5.86 2.60 -15.96
CA ARG A 75 -7.11 1.86 -16.20
C ARG A 75 -7.13 1.00 -17.46
N ARG A 76 -6.41 1.41 -18.52
CA ARG A 76 -6.40 0.72 -19.83
C ARG A 76 -5.43 -0.46 -19.87
N THR A 77 -4.42 -0.48 -19.01
CA THR A 77 -3.31 -1.46 -19.02
C THR A 77 -3.71 -2.79 -18.40
N MET A 78 -4.69 -2.83 -17.49
CA MET A 78 -5.11 -4.07 -16.84
C MET A 78 -6.64 -4.25 -16.87
N ARG A 79 -7.14 -5.11 -17.77
CA ARG A 79 -8.60 -5.37 -17.94
C ARG A 79 -9.25 -6.17 -16.79
N ARG A 80 -8.47 -6.78 -15.87
CA ARG A 80 -9.03 -7.76 -14.91
C ARG A 80 -8.63 -7.63 -13.44
N ARG A 81 -7.61 -6.86 -13.05
CA ARG A 81 -7.23 -6.71 -11.63
C ARG A 81 -6.78 -5.28 -11.32
N ARG A 82 -7.53 -4.59 -10.47
CA ARG A 82 -7.16 -3.25 -9.97
C ARG A 82 -6.67 -3.27 -8.52
N ILE A 83 -6.73 -4.43 -7.91
CA ILE A 83 -6.38 -4.66 -6.52
C ILE A 83 -5.54 -5.93 -6.50
N LEU A 84 -4.40 -5.85 -5.85
CA LEU A 84 -3.50 -6.96 -5.59
C LEU A 84 -3.36 -7.13 -4.08
N PHE A 85 -3.83 -8.25 -3.55
CA PHE A 85 -3.58 -8.61 -2.16
C PHE A 85 -2.13 -9.10 -2.05
N ILE A 86 -1.37 -8.50 -1.13
CA ILE A 86 0.08 -8.70 -1.05
C ILE A 86 0.45 -9.88 -0.15
N ARG A 87 -0.44 -10.27 0.78
CA ARG A 87 -0.25 -11.51 1.53
C ARG A 87 -0.62 -12.73 0.67
N CYS A 88 0.36 -13.61 0.51
CA CYS A 88 0.32 -14.89 -0.17
C CYS A 88 -1.02 -15.64 -0.04
N ARG A 89 -1.47 -16.19 -1.19
CA ARG A 89 -2.69 -16.96 -1.45
C ARG A 89 -3.94 -16.09 -1.67
N PHE A 90 -4.51 -16.21 -2.87
CA PHE A 90 -5.81 -15.68 -3.28
C PHE A 90 -6.89 -15.88 -2.18
N VAL A 91 -7.10 -14.89 -1.31
CA VAL A 91 -8.29 -14.83 -0.46
C VAL A 91 -8.79 -13.41 -0.45
N LEU A 92 -9.94 -13.23 -1.09
CA LEU A 92 -10.66 -11.98 -1.23
C LEU A 92 -11.29 -11.62 0.12
N MET A 93 -10.70 -10.70 0.88
CA MET A 93 -11.34 -10.15 2.07
C MET A 93 -11.82 -8.72 1.79
N ARG A 94 -13.14 -8.52 1.96
CA ARG A 94 -13.80 -7.21 1.99
C ARG A 94 -13.43 -6.51 3.29
N VAL A 95 -12.72 -5.39 3.23
CA VAL A 95 -12.48 -4.51 4.38
C VAL A 95 -12.91 -3.09 4.01
N VAL A 96 -13.69 -2.47 4.89
CA VAL A 96 -14.16 -1.07 4.78
C VAL A 96 -13.00 -0.15 5.16
N ILE A 97 -12.52 0.67 4.21
CA ILE A 97 -11.32 1.50 4.34
C ILE A 97 -11.72 2.91 4.79
N HIS A 98 -11.19 3.37 5.93
CA HIS A 98 -11.15 4.81 6.25
C HIS A 98 -9.95 5.41 5.52
N VAL A 99 -10.21 6.36 4.62
CA VAL A 99 -9.18 6.98 3.76
C VAL A 99 -8.46 8.06 4.55
N ALA A 100 -7.20 7.80 4.88
CA ALA A 100 -6.24 8.84 5.22
C ALA A 100 -5.67 9.45 3.93
N ILE A 101 -5.52 10.78 3.92
CA ILE A 101 -5.35 11.67 2.76
C ILE A 101 -4.14 11.30 1.90
#